data_AF-A0A960MCM5-F1
#
_entry.id   AF-A0A960MCM5-F1
#
_cell.length_a   1.000
_cell.length_b   1.000
_cell.length_c   1.000
_cell.angle_alpha   90.00
_cell.angle_beta   90.00
_cell.angle_gamma   90.00
#
_symmetry.space_group_name_H-M   'P 1'
#
loop_
_entity.id
_entity.type
_entity.pdbx_description
1 polymer ?
#
loop_
_entity_poly.entity_id
_entity_poly.type
_entity_poly.pdbx_seq_one_letter_code
_entity_poly.pdbx_strand_id
1 'polypeptide(L)'
;LAASLASINGKFGKNWLPLRGHLEQVISYFDKESGTLSYRWADVPSNNVQWSDAALPDVLNSILARRLILSEDTEKRHEVWASLSDIKAFIERETNDALLSDLLWSMSLINWREKKQSAASATEESLQAPQDQRPPVPPTLYALLKLCFPPVQCAQREDIPLVPTVPAIHSLAAQGNGDQAAAIAIRRLRASGYHPVLRALPVKGDYARRTAAALLFPISDNTLKSIYKQTTRPEPDPANA
;
A
#
# COMPACT_ATOMS: atom_id res chain seq x y z
N LEU A 1 3.16 -10.76 4.59
CA LEU A 1 3.00 -10.10 3.26
C LEU A 1 1.84 -10.57 2.39
N ALA A 2 1.76 -11.83 1.94
CA ALA A 2 0.70 -12.25 0.99
C ALA A 2 -0.73 -11.99 1.49
N ALA A 3 -1.00 -12.27 2.77
CA ALA A 3 -2.29 -11.99 3.41
C ALA A 3 -2.66 -10.49 3.39
N SER A 4 -1.68 -9.60 3.60
CA SER A 4 -1.95 -8.16 3.59
C SER A 4 -2.34 -7.68 2.19
N LEU A 5 -1.67 -8.18 1.14
CA LEU A 5 -2.07 -7.95 -0.25
C LEU A 5 -3.47 -8.52 -0.54
N ALA A 6 -3.70 -9.80 -0.26
CA ALA A 6 -4.98 -10.46 -0.55
C ALA A 6 -6.17 -9.78 0.14
N SER A 7 -5.96 -9.16 1.29
CA SER A 7 -6.98 -8.41 2.03
C SER A 7 -7.29 -7.02 1.46
N ILE A 8 -6.57 -6.56 0.43
CA ILE A 8 -6.78 -5.25 -0.18
C ILE A 8 -8.13 -5.22 -0.91
N ASN A 9 -8.94 -4.25 -0.52
CA ASN A 9 -10.21 -3.93 -1.15
C ASN A 9 -10.26 -2.42 -1.42
N GLY A 10 -10.93 -2.04 -2.51
CA GLY A 10 -11.15 -0.64 -2.83
C GLY A 10 -12.50 -0.45 -3.50
N LYS A 11 -13.20 0.61 -3.17
CA LYS A 11 -14.39 1.05 -3.92
C LYS A 11 -13.95 2.04 -4.98
N PHE A 12 -14.33 1.79 -6.23
CA PHE A 12 -14.00 2.64 -7.38
C PHE A 12 -15.31 2.94 -8.12
N GLY A 13 -15.80 4.17 -7.97
CA GLY A 13 -17.15 4.53 -8.39
C GLY A 13 -18.20 3.69 -7.65
N LYS A 14 -19.03 2.96 -8.39
CA LYS A 14 -20.08 2.10 -7.82
C LYS A 14 -19.62 0.67 -7.50
N ASN A 15 -18.43 0.28 -7.95
CA ASN A 15 -17.98 -1.10 -7.90
C ASN A 15 -16.94 -1.30 -6.80
N TRP A 16 -17.04 -2.43 -6.11
CA TRP A 16 -15.96 -2.94 -5.27
C TRP A 16 -14.94 -3.66 -6.16
N LEU A 17 -13.67 -3.37 -5.94
CA LEU A 17 -12.54 -3.99 -6.63
C LEU A 17 -11.58 -4.60 -5.59
N PRO A 18 -11.83 -5.85 -5.17
CA PRO A 18 -10.87 -6.63 -4.39
C PRO A 18 -9.58 -6.86 -5.18
N LEU A 19 -8.48 -7.18 -4.49
CA LEU A 19 -7.22 -7.48 -5.17
C LEU A 19 -7.39 -8.61 -6.20
N ARG A 20 -8.22 -9.61 -5.89
CA ARG A 20 -8.51 -10.76 -6.76
C ARG A 20 -8.96 -10.36 -8.17
N GLY A 21 -9.70 -9.25 -8.32
CA GLY A 21 -10.10 -8.72 -9.63
C GLY A 21 -8.95 -8.16 -10.48
N HIS A 22 -7.73 -8.09 -9.94
CA HIS A 22 -6.51 -7.85 -10.69
C HIS A 22 -5.71 -9.12 -11.00
N LEU A 23 -6.01 -10.22 -10.31
CA LEU A 23 -5.34 -11.50 -10.51
C LEU A 23 -5.99 -12.28 -11.64
N GLU A 24 -7.33 -12.27 -11.68
CA GLU A 24 -8.10 -13.02 -12.65
C GLU A 24 -9.39 -12.30 -13.05
N GLN A 25 -10.00 -12.82 -14.12
CA GLN A 25 -11.15 -12.24 -14.79
C GLN A 25 -12.46 -12.51 -14.02
N VAL A 26 -12.59 -11.92 -12.83
CA VAL A 26 -13.74 -12.09 -11.94
C VAL A 26 -14.41 -10.76 -11.61
N ILE A 27 -15.72 -10.82 -11.37
CA ILE A 27 -16.52 -9.71 -10.86
C ILE A 27 -16.94 -10.05 -9.43
N SER A 28 -16.69 -9.14 -8.49
CA SER A 28 -17.21 -9.25 -7.14
C SER A 28 -18.61 -8.67 -7.04
N TYR A 29 -19.50 -9.34 -6.31
CA TYR A 29 -20.84 -8.86 -5.99
C TYR A 29 -21.16 -9.17 -4.54
N PHE A 30 -22.03 -8.37 -3.94
CA PHE A 30 -22.53 -8.64 -2.60
C PHE A 30 -23.73 -9.59 -2.72
N ASP A 31 -23.57 -10.80 -2.21
CA ASP A 31 -24.66 -11.76 -2.13
C ASP A 31 -25.52 -11.44 -0.91
N LYS A 32 -26.78 -11.11 -1.16
CA LYS A 32 -27.73 -10.72 -0.10
C LYS A 32 -28.19 -11.91 0.74
N GLU A 33 -28.16 -13.13 0.20
CA GLU A 33 -28.62 -14.32 0.89
C GLU A 33 -27.59 -14.80 1.93
N SER A 34 -26.32 -14.90 1.52
CA SER A 34 -25.23 -15.22 2.44
C SER A 34 -24.75 -14.01 3.26
N GLY A 35 -25.00 -12.79 2.77
CA GLY A 35 -24.46 -11.56 3.37
C GLY A 35 -22.96 -11.37 3.13
N THR A 36 -22.40 -12.07 2.13
CA THR A 36 -20.95 -12.17 1.88
C THR A 36 -20.55 -11.54 0.55
N LEU A 37 -19.25 -11.27 0.39
CA LEU A 37 -18.69 -10.83 -0.89
C LEU A 37 -18.35 -12.06 -1.72
N SER A 38 -19.11 -12.28 -2.79
CA SER A 38 -19.00 -13.43 -3.67
C SER A 38 -18.39 -13.04 -5.02
N TYR A 39 -17.92 -14.04 -5.76
CA TYR A 39 -17.25 -13.88 -7.04
C TYR A 39 -17.92 -14.72 -8.11
N ARG A 40 -17.97 -14.18 -9.31
CA ARG A 40 -18.30 -14.94 -10.52
C ARG A 40 -17.33 -14.60 -11.63
N TRP A 41 -17.16 -15.52 -12.56
CA TRP A 41 -16.40 -15.26 -13.79
C TRP A 41 -17.04 -14.11 -14.55
N ALA A 42 -16.20 -13.22 -15.09
CA ALA A 42 -16.68 -12.13 -15.91
C ALA A 42 -16.85 -12.61 -17.36
N ASP A 43 -18.01 -12.32 -17.96
CA ASP A 43 -18.27 -12.64 -19.37
C ASP A 43 -17.50 -11.72 -20.32
N VAL A 44 -17.11 -10.54 -19.85
CA VAL A 44 -16.39 -9.52 -20.63
C VAL A 44 -15.00 -9.30 -20.03
N PRO A 45 -13.93 -9.32 -20.85
CA PRO A 45 -12.57 -9.05 -20.40
C PRO A 45 -12.45 -7.64 -19.82
N SER A 46 -11.71 -7.50 -18.73
CA SER A 46 -11.53 -6.25 -18.02
C SER A 46 -10.07 -5.82 -18.05
N ASN A 47 -9.83 -4.53 -18.29
CA ASN A 47 -8.50 -3.93 -18.16
C ASN A 47 -8.01 -3.86 -16.70
N ASN A 48 -8.75 -4.45 -15.76
CA ASN A 48 -8.35 -4.52 -14.36
C ASN A 48 -7.44 -5.72 -14.07
N VAL A 49 -7.49 -6.79 -14.87
CA VAL A 49 -6.58 -7.93 -14.71
C VAL A 49 -5.17 -7.49 -15.12
N GLN A 50 -4.21 -7.60 -14.20
CA GLN A 50 -2.82 -7.20 -14.38
C GLN A 50 -1.84 -8.34 -14.11
N TRP A 51 -2.33 -9.51 -13.71
CA TRP A 51 -1.49 -10.69 -13.54
C TRP A 51 -0.85 -11.11 -14.87
N SER A 52 0.42 -11.53 -14.79
CA SER A 52 1.21 -12.02 -15.91
C SER A 52 2.36 -12.87 -15.38
N ASP A 53 3.11 -13.51 -16.28
CA ASP A 53 4.32 -14.29 -15.95
C ASP A 53 5.55 -13.40 -15.64
N ALA A 54 5.36 -12.08 -15.49
CA ALA A 54 6.41 -11.16 -15.11
C ALA A 54 6.85 -11.37 -13.65
N ALA A 55 7.99 -10.78 -13.28
CA ALA A 55 8.45 -10.81 -11.90
C ALA A 55 7.42 -10.15 -10.97
N LEU A 56 7.26 -10.68 -9.76
CA LEU A 56 6.25 -10.20 -8.80
C LEU A 56 6.27 -8.67 -8.60
N PRO A 57 7.43 -7.98 -8.43
CA PRO A 57 7.44 -6.53 -8.32
C PRO A 57 6.80 -5.81 -9.52
N ASP A 58 6.97 -6.33 -10.74
CA ASP A 58 6.40 -5.74 -11.96
C ASP A 58 4.87 -5.94 -12.01
N VAL A 59 4.38 -7.10 -11.57
CA VAL A 59 2.94 -7.36 -11.42
C VAL A 59 2.32 -6.41 -10.39
N LEU A 60 2.93 -6.29 -9.20
CA LEU A 60 2.43 -5.40 -8.14
C LEU A 60 2.46 -3.92 -8.57
N ASN A 61 3.49 -3.49 -9.31
CA ASN A 61 3.56 -2.15 -9.89
C ASN A 61 2.44 -1.90 -10.90
N SER A 62 2.15 -2.87 -11.77
CA SER A 62 1.05 -2.79 -12.76
C SER A 62 -0.32 -2.68 -12.06
N ILE A 63 -0.54 -3.47 -11.00
CA ILE A 63 -1.75 -3.38 -10.17
C ILE A 63 -1.89 -2.00 -9.54
N LEU A 64 -0.82 -1.48 -8.93
CA LEU A 64 -0.86 -0.17 -8.30
C LEU A 64 -1.07 0.96 -9.31
N ALA A 65 -0.40 0.91 -10.47
CA ALA A 65 -0.61 1.87 -11.56
C ALA A 65 -2.07 1.87 -12.03
N ARG A 66 -2.67 0.69 -12.23
CA ARG A 66 -4.09 0.57 -12.60
C ARG A 66 -5.00 1.18 -11.53
N ARG A 67 -4.73 0.93 -10.25
CA ARG A 67 -5.50 1.49 -9.13
C ARG A 67 -5.38 3.01 -9.01
N LEU A 68 -4.23 3.60 -9.35
CA LEU A 68 -4.03 5.05 -9.38
C LEU A 68 -4.83 5.71 -10.51
N ILE A 69 -5.01 5.04 -11.65
CA ILE A 69 -5.84 5.55 -12.76
C ILE A 69 -7.33 5.56 -12.38
N LEU A 70 -7.78 4.59 -11.60
CA LEU A 70 -9.18 4.44 -11.22
C LEU A 70 -9.62 5.43 -10.10
N SER A 71 -8.70 6.17 -9.46
CA SER A 71 -9.04 6.94 -8.26
C SER A 71 -9.61 8.33 -8.56
N GLU A 72 -10.93 8.47 -8.45
CA GLU A 72 -11.59 9.78 -8.26
C GLU A 72 -12.25 9.90 -6.87
N ASP A 73 -12.73 8.79 -6.27
CA ASP A 73 -13.15 8.69 -4.87
C ASP A 73 -12.94 7.26 -4.38
N THR A 74 -11.95 7.03 -3.52
CA THR A 74 -11.55 5.66 -3.13
C THR A 74 -11.71 5.41 -1.63
N GLU A 75 -12.73 4.66 -1.25
CA GLU A 75 -12.72 3.94 0.02
C GLU A 75 -11.73 2.78 -0.12
N LYS A 76 -10.53 2.92 0.45
CA LYS A 76 -9.56 1.82 0.57
C LYS A 76 -9.84 1.09 1.87
N ARG A 77 -9.98 -0.24 1.81
CA ARG A 77 -10.22 -1.09 2.97
C ARG A 77 -9.25 -2.25 2.97
N HIS A 78 -8.67 -2.50 4.14
CA HIS A 78 -7.68 -3.55 4.34
C HIS A 78 -8.01 -4.25 5.66
N GLU A 79 -7.95 -5.58 5.67
CA GLU A 79 -8.24 -6.36 6.88
C GLU A 79 -6.96 -6.90 7.53
N VAL A 80 -5.87 -7.00 6.77
CA VAL A 80 -4.55 -7.42 7.26
C VAL A 80 -3.52 -6.37 6.88
N TRP A 81 -2.71 -5.95 7.85
CA TRP A 81 -1.65 -4.95 7.67
C TRP A 81 -0.29 -5.61 7.48
N ALA A 82 0.58 -5.01 6.65
CA ALA A 82 1.98 -5.40 6.54
C ALA A 82 2.82 -4.74 7.64
N SER A 83 3.77 -5.48 8.20
CA SER A 83 4.80 -4.92 9.08
C SER A 83 5.85 -4.17 8.26
N LEU A 84 6.53 -3.17 8.85
CA LEU A 84 7.64 -2.50 8.17
C LEU A 84 8.85 -3.43 7.97
N SER A 85 9.06 -4.40 8.86
CA SER A 85 10.12 -5.38 8.73
C SER A 85 9.89 -6.28 7.51
N ASP A 86 8.66 -6.73 7.31
CA ASP A 86 8.26 -7.49 6.13
C ASP A 86 8.45 -6.67 4.85
N ILE A 87 8.05 -5.39 4.86
CA ILE A 87 8.21 -4.49 3.71
C ILE A 87 9.68 -4.28 3.38
N LYS A 88 10.52 -4.08 4.40
CA LYS A 88 11.96 -3.96 4.25
C LYS A 88 12.55 -5.23 3.61
N ALA A 89 12.20 -6.40 4.15
CA ALA A 89 12.65 -7.69 3.61
C ALA A 89 12.25 -7.86 2.13
N PHE A 90 11.03 -7.45 1.75
CA PHE A 90 10.59 -7.48 0.36
C PHE A 90 11.42 -6.55 -0.55
N ILE A 91 11.69 -5.33 -0.10
CA ILE A 91 12.49 -4.34 -0.84
C ILE A 91 13.93 -4.81 -1.01
N GLU A 92 14.50 -5.43 0.02
CA GLU A 92 15.89 -5.90 0.07
C GLU A 92 16.10 -7.28 -0.57
N ARG A 93 15.06 -7.89 -1.17
CA ARG A 93 15.09 -9.24 -1.79
C ARG A 93 15.33 -10.38 -0.79
N GLU A 94 14.97 -10.19 0.45
CA GLU A 94 15.03 -11.23 1.48
C GLU A 94 13.78 -12.13 1.47
N THR A 95 12.81 -11.85 0.60
CA THR A 95 11.59 -12.65 0.40
C THR A 95 11.69 -13.56 -0.81
N ASN A 96 11.08 -14.74 -0.73
CA ASN A 96 10.87 -15.60 -1.89
C ASN A 96 9.64 -15.13 -2.69
N ASP A 97 9.87 -14.45 -3.81
CA ASP A 97 8.81 -13.89 -4.65
C ASP A 97 7.89 -14.98 -5.24
N ALA A 98 8.41 -16.15 -5.60
CA ALA A 98 7.61 -17.25 -6.15
C ALA A 98 6.63 -17.79 -5.09
N LEU A 99 7.12 -18.04 -3.88
CA LEU A 99 6.27 -18.45 -2.76
C LEU A 99 5.24 -17.36 -2.41
N LEU A 100 5.63 -16.09 -2.45
CA LEU A 100 4.71 -14.98 -2.19
C LEU A 100 3.59 -14.91 -3.24
N SER A 101 3.90 -15.15 -4.52
CA SER A 101 2.92 -15.28 -5.59
C SER A 101 1.93 -16.42 -5.36
N ASP A 102 2.40 -17.62 -5.02
CA ASP A 102 1.54 -18.78 -4.77
C ASP A 102 0.63 -18.56 -3.55
N LEU A 103 1.21 -18.00 -2.48
CA LEU A 103 0.46 -17.62 -1.28
C LEU A 103 -0.56 -16.51 -1.59
N LEU A 104 -0.23 -15.57 -2.48
CA LEU A 104 -1.15 -14.51 -2.86
C LEU A 104 -2.39 -15.07 -3.56
N TRP A 105 -2.20 -15.99 -4.50
CA TRP A 105 -3.31 -16.68 -5.18
C TRP A 105 -4.21 -17.43 -4.20
N SER A 106 -3.63 -18.29 -3.37
CA SER A 106 -4.40 -19.07 -2.40
C SER A 106 -5.11 -18.18 -1.37
N MET A 107 -4.45 -17.14 -0.86
CA MET A 107 -5.03 -16.21 0.11
C MET A 107 -6.09 -15.26 -0.50
N SER A 108 -6.09 -15.07 -1.82
CA SER A 108 -7.11 -14.27 -2.51
C SER A 108 -8.50 -14.93 -2.50
N LEU A 109 -8.55 -16.25 -2.25
CA LEU A 109 -9.79 -17.01 -2.12
C LEU A 109 -10.46 -16.85 -0.75
N ILE A 110 -9.73 -16.36 0.26
CA ILE A 110 -10.24 -16.20 1.63
C ILE A 110 -11.18 -14.98 1.69
N ASN A 111 -12.36 -15.16 2.28
CA ASN A 111 -13.20 -14.04 2.68
C ASN A 111 -12.66 -13.40 3.98
N TRP A 112 -11.79 -12.41 3.83
CA TRP A 112 -11.17 -11.70 4.95
C TRP A 112 -12.17 -10.93 5.83
N ARG A 113 -13.36 -10.60 5.33
CA ARG A 113 -14.38 -9.85 6.07
C ARG A 113 -15.06 -10.72 7.13
N GLU A 114 -15.41 -11.96 6.78
CA GLU A 114 -15.99 -12.93 7.72
C GLU A 114 -15.01 -13.23 8.86
N LYS A 115 -13.74 -13.44 8.52
CA LYS A 115 -12.71 -13.73 9.53
C LYS A 115 -12.61 -12.64 10.59
N LYS A 116 -12.70 -11.36 10.21
CA LYS A 116 -12.68 -10.25 11.16
C LYS A 116 -13.93 -10.20 12.03
N GLN A 117 -15.09 -10.55 11.48
CA GLN A 117 -16.34 -10.60 12.24
C GLN A 117 -16.32 -11.74 13.27
N SER A 118 -15.80 -12.92 12.91
CA SER A 118 -15.61 -14.04 13.85
C SER A 118 -14.52 -13.79 14.88
N ALA A 119 -13.47 -13.04 14.53
CA ALA A 119 -12.42 -12.64 15.47
C ALA A 119 -12.86 -11.50 16.41
N ALA A 120 -13.77 -10.61 15.99
CA ALA A 120 -14.31 -9.56 16.86
C ALA A 120 -15.14 -10.12 18.03
N SER A 121 -15.65 -11.35 17.92
CA SER A 121 -16.31 -12.09 19.02
C SER A 121 -15.35 -12.89 19.91
N ALA A 122 -14.08 -13.01 19.53
CA ALA A 122 -13.05 -13.72 20.27
C ALA A 122 -11.86 -12.77 20.45
N THR A 123 -11.93 -11.95 21.51
CA THR A 123 -10.88 -11.13 22.14
C THR A 123 -9.81 -10.57 21.18
N GLU A 124 -9.70 -9.23 21.12
CA GLU A 124 -8.76 -8.42 20.32
C GLU A 124 -7.25 -8.65 20.60
N GLU A 125 -6.81 -9.90 20.74
CA GLU A 125 -5.55 -10.29 21.38
C GLU A 125 -4.51 -10.90 20.42
N SER A 126 -4.77 -10.95 19.10
CA SER A 126 -3.78 -11.50 18.18
C SER A 126 -3.51 -10.56 16.99
N LEU A 127 -2.22 -10.21 16.85
CA LEU A 127 -1.58 -9.30 15.87
C LEU A 127 -1.29 -7.86 16.35
N GLN A 128 -1.34 -7.57 17.65
CA GLN A 128 -0.58 -6.43 18.17
C GLN A 128 0.92 -6.79 18.12
N ALA A 129 1.71 -5.98 17.41
CA ALA A 129 3.16 -6.06 17.48
C ALA A 129 3.60 -5.89 18.95
N PRO A 130 4.70 -6.52 19.40
CA PRO A 130 5.21 -6.35 20.76
C PRO A 130 5.37 -4.86 21.08
N GLN A 131 4.63 -4.35 22.07
CA GLN A 131 4.57 -2.91 22.38
C GLN A 131 5.91 -2.35 22.91
N ASP A 132 6.85 -3.22 23.29
CA ASP A 132 8.16 -2.84 23.85
C ASP A 132 9.30 -2.70 22.83
N GLN A 133 9.03 -2.90 21.54
CA GLN A 133 10.08 -2.78 20.51
C GLN A 133 10.04 -1.40 19.85
N ARG A 134 11.20 -0.73 19.82
CA ARG A 134 11.41 0.52 19.07
C ARG A 134 10.82 0.37 17.66
N PRO A 135 10.01 1.32 17.17
CA PRO A 135 9.39 1.18 15.87
C PRO A 135 10.48 0.98 14.81
N PRO A 136 10.37 -0.07 13.96
CA PRO A 136 11.35 -0.33 12.92
C PRO A 136 11.51 0.88 12.00
N VAL A 137 12.76 1.21 11.68
CA VAL A 137 13.09 2.33 10.81
C VAL A 137 12.68 1.97 9.38
N PRO A 138 11.78 2.73 8.73
CA PRO A 138 11.35 2.43 7.38
C PRO A 138 12.48 2.71 6.38
N PRO A 139 12.59 1.95 5.27
CA PRO A 139 13.49 2.29 4.19
C PRO A 139 13.21 3.71 3.67
N THR A 140 14.26 4.52 3.49
CA THR A 140 14.12 5.96 3.26
C THR A 140 13.29 6.31 2.01
N LEU A 141 13.55 5.64 0.89
CA LEU A 141 12.77 5.86 -0.33
C LEU A 141 11.31 5.46 -0.12
N TYR A 142 11.06 4.33 0.56
CA TYR A 142 9.72 3.86 0.86
C TYR A 142 8.95 4.89 1.68
N ALA A 143 9.55 5.42 2.74
CA ALA A 143 8.94 6.44 3.60
C ALA A 143 8.50 7.68 2.80
N LEU A 144 9.39 8.21 1.95
CA LEU A 144 9.09 9.37 1.09
C LEU A 144 7.93 9.10 0.15
N LEU A 145 7.97 7.97 -0.57
CA LEU A 145 6.94 7.63 -1.54
C LEU A 145 5.60 7.34 -0.85
N LYS A 146 5.61 6.64 0.31
CA LYS A 146 4.39 6.29 1.03
C LYS A 146 3.63 7.51 1.53
N LEU A 147 4.34 8.57 1.95
CA LEU A 147 3.74 9.86 2.32
C LEU A 147 3.11 10.59 1.12
N CYS A 148 3.58 10.37 -0.11
CA CYS A 148 2.94 10.90 -1.32
C CYS A 148 1.70 10.11 -1.77
N PHE A 149 1.54 8.88 -1.27
CA PHE A 149 0.41 8.01 -1.57
C PHE A 149 -0.29 7.53 -0.28
N PRO A 150 -0.77 8.45 0.57
CA PRO A 150 -1.38 8.06 1.83
C PRO A 150 -2.66 7.25 1.59
N PRO A 151 -3.00 6.31 2.48
CA PRO A 151 -4.33 5.72 2.52
C PRO A 151 -5.37 6.82 2.76
N VAL A 152 -6.50 6.76 2.05
CA VAL A 152 -7.54 7.81 2.01
C VAL A 152 -8.12 8.12 3.40
N GLN A 153 -8.08 7.15 4.33
CA GLN A 153 -8.57 7.33 5.70
C GLN A 153 -7.71 8.28 6.55
N CYS A 154 -6.43 8.43 6.23
CA CYS A 154 -5.54 9.39 6.90
C CYS A 154 -5.61 10.80 6.30
N ALA A 155 -6.11 10.95 5.06
CA ALA A 155 -6.28 12.26 4.41
C ALA A 155 -7.34 13.15 5.10
N GLN A 156 -8.24 12.54 5.87
CA GLN A 156 -9.30 13.24 6.61
C GLN A 156 -8.96 13.49 8.10
N ARG A 157 -7.81 13.00 8.58
CA ARG A 157 -7.36 13.20 9.96
C ARG A 157 -6.40 14.39 10.04
N GLU A 158 -6.64 15.29 10.99
CA GLU A 158 -5.93 16.56 11.18
C GLU A 158 -4.40 16.42 11.35
N ASP A 159 -3.91 15.23 11.72
CA ASP A 159 -2.49 15.00 12.03
C ASP A 159 -1.54 14.94 10.81
N ILE A 160 -2.05 14.65 9.60
CA ILE A 160 -1.21 14.38 8.41
C ILE A 160 -1.73 15.22 7.23
N PRO A 161 -0.96 16.23 6.75
CA PRO A 161 -1.42 17.10 5.67
C PRO A 161 -1.73 16.32 4.37
N LEU A 162 -2.80 16.68 3.68
CA LEU A 162 -3.16 16.03 2.42
C LEU A 162 -2.12 16.33 1.33
N VAL A 163 -1.50 15.28 0.81
CA VAL A 163 -0.60 15.36 -0.35
C VAL A 163 -1.39 14.89 -1.58
N PRO A 164 -1.69 15.76 -2.56
CA PRO A 164 -2.39 15.30 -3.74
C PRO A 164 -1.46 14.42 -4.57
N THR A 165 -1.98 13.26 -4.97
CA THR A 165 -1.23 12.18 -5.60
C THR A 165 -0.66 12.60 -6.95
N VAL A 166 0.58 12.16 -7.23
CA VAL A 166 1.26 12.42 -8.50
C VAL A 166 1.69 11.08 -9.09
N PRO A 167 0.93 10.48 -10.04
CA PRO A 167 1.22 9.16 -10.59
C PRO A 167 2.63 9.01 -11.19
N ALA A 168 3.20 10.12 -11.69
CA ALA A 168 4.57 10.15 -12.22
C ALA A 168 5.62 9.69 -11.18
N ILE A 169 5.41 9.96 -9.90
CA ILE A 169 6.31 9.53 -8.81
C ILE A 169 6.39 7.99 -8.79
N HIS A 170 5.25 7.31 -8.84
CA HIS A 170 5.19 5.84 -8.88
C HIS A 170 5.79 5.31 -10.18
N SER A 171 5.42 5.90 -11.32
CA SER A 171 5.91 5.47 -12.65
C SER A 171 7.45 5.50 -12.74
N LEU A 172 8.07 6.58 -12.27
CA LEU A 172 9.54 6.70 -12.25
C LEU A 172 10.18 5.67 -11.32
N ALA A 173 9.64 5.48 -10.12
CA ALA A 173 10.17 4.50 -9.17
C ALA A 173 10.04 3.07 -9.72
N ALA A 174 8.91 2.72 -10.35
CA ALA A 174 8.67 1.42 -10.98
C ALA A 174 9.65 1.12 -12.13
N GLN A 175 10.06 2.15 -12.88
CA GLN A 175 11.09 2.06 -13.93
C GLN A 175 12.53 1.97 -13.38
N GLY A 176 12.71 2.04 -12.06
CA GLY A 176 14.03 2.03 -11.42
C GLY A 176 14.69 3.40 -11.29
N ASN A 177 14.01 4.49 -11.66
CA ASN A 177 14.50 5.87 -11.56
C ASN A 177 14.18 6.47 -10.18
N GLY A 178 14.71 5.85 -9.13
CA GLY A 178 14.41 6.20 -7.73
C GLY A 178 14.89 7.59 -7.32
N ASP A 179 15.97 8.08 -7.91
CA ASP A 179 16.51 9.43 -7.71
C ASP A 179 15.55 10.51 -8.21
N GLN A 180 15.03 10.35 -9.43
CA GLN A 180 14.05 11.25 -10.02
C GLN A 180 12.72 11.19 -9.26
N ALA A 181 12.27 9.97 -8.91
CA ALA A 181 11.06 9.78 -8.11
C ALA A 181 11.17 10.47 -6.74
N ALA A 182 12.32 10.32 -6.06
CA ALA A 182 12.58 10.97 -4.77
C ALA A 182 12.61 12.49 -4.90
N ALA A 183 13.22 13.05 -5.96
CA ALA A 183 13.26 14.49 -6.18
C ALA A 183 11.86 15.09 -6.34
N ILE A 184 10.99 14.45 -7.14
CA ILE A 184 9.59 14.89 -7.30
C ILE A 184 8.82 14.72 -5.99
N ALA A 185 8.99 13.60 -5.29
CA ALA A 185 8.35 13.35 -4.00
C ALA A 185 8.73 14.40 -2.95
N ILE A 186 10.01 14.72 -2.80
CA ILE A 186 10.50 15.76 -1.87
C ILE A 186 9.89 17.12 -2.21
N ARG A 187 9.89 17.51 -3.49
CA ARG A 187 9.28 18.78 -3.92
C ARG A 187 7.79 18.81 -3.62
N ARG A 188 7.08 17.71 -3.85
CA ARG A 188 5.64 17.60 -3.63
C ARG A 188 5.30 17.66 -2.13
N LEU A 189 6.04 16.92 -1.31
CA LEU A 189 5.90 16.94 0.14
C LEU A 189 6.12 18.36 0.68
N ARG A 190 7.16 19.07 0.24
CA ARG A 190 7.41 20.48 0.62
C ARG A 190 6.27 21.41 0.23
N ALA A 191 5.72 21.24 -0.98
CA ALA A 191 4.57 22.03 -1.43
C ALA A 191 3.31 21.76 -0.60
N SER A 192 3.21 20.60 0.05
CA SER A 192 2.11 20.20 0.94
C SER A 192 2.40 20.45 2.43
N GLY A 193 3.44 21.23 2.77
CA GLY A 193 3.76 21.60 4.16
C GLY A 193 4.63 20.60 4.92
N TYR A 194 5.12 19.55 4.26
CA TYR A 194 6.07 18.62 4.88
C TYR A 194 7.49 19.14 4.75
N HIS A 195 8.32 18.91 5.78
CA HIS A 195 9.74 19.23 5.74
C HIS A 195 10.60 17.96 5.84
N PRO A 196 10.73 17.17 4.74
CA PRO A 196 11.64 16.03 4.70
C PRO A 196 13.07 16.49 5.01
N VAL A 197 13.76 15.77 5.89
CA VAL A 197 15.17 16.04 6.24
C VAL A 197 16.09 15.96 5.00
N LEU A 198 15.68 15.18 4.00
CA LEU A 198 16.49 14.81 2.85
C LEU A 198 16.39 15.84 1.71
N ARG A 199 17.51 16.05 1.01
CA ARG A 199 17.58 16.90 -0.19
C ARG A 199 17.60 16.09 -1.49
N ALA A 200 18.28 14.95 -1.49
CA ALA A 200 18.35 14.02 -2.60
C ALA A 200 18.57 12.60 -2.04
N LEU A 201 18.18 11.59 -2.81
CA LEU A 201 18.35 10.18 -2.46
C LEU A 201 18.80 9.41 -3.72
N PRO A 202 20.10 9.08 -3.87
CA PRO A 202 20.63 8.45 -5.06
C PRO A 202 20.34 6.95 -5.05
N VAL A 203 19.09 6.57 -5.29
CA VAL A 203 18.63 5.17 -5.33
C VAL A 203 18.19 4.83 -6.76
N LYS A 204 18.65 3.70 -7.28
CA LYS A 204 18.40 3.29 -8.68
C LYS A 204 18.15 1.80 -8.81
N GLY A 205 17.61 1.42 -9.97
CA GLY A 205 17.47 0.03 -10.40
C GLY A 205 16.42 -0.73 -9.59
N ASP A 206 16.74 -1.97 -9.23
CA ASP A 206 15.74 -2.88 -8.67
C ASP A 206 15.19 -2.45 -7.32
N TYR A 207 16.03 -1.84 -6.48
CA TYR A 207 15.61 -1.35 -5.18
C TYR A 207 14.48 -0.32 -5.32
N ALA A 208 14.59 0.61 -6.27
CA ALA A 208 13.54 1.59 -6.55
C ALA A 208 12.26 0.93 -7.07
N ARG A 209 12.40 -0.04 -7.99
CA ARG A 209 11.28 -0.80 -8.55
C ARG A 209 10.51 -1.60 -7.49
N ARG A 210 11.21 -2.27 -6.56
CA ARG A 210 10.60 -2.97 -5.43
C ARG A 210 10.00 -2.02 -4.42
N THR A 211 10.62 -0.86 -4.20
CA THR A 211 10.06 0.17 -3.33
C THR A 211 8.74 0.71 -3.87
N ALA A 212 8.62 0.89 -5.20
CA ALA A 212 7.35 1.24 -5.84
C ALA A 212 6.28 0.16 -5.63
N ALA A 213 6.64 -1.11 -5.84
CA ALA A 213 5.72 -2.23 -5.65
C ALA A 213 5.26 -2.33 -4.18
N ALA A 214 6.16 -2.03 -3.24
CA ALA A 214 5.88 -2.08 -1.82
C ALA A 214 4.81 -1.06 -1.37
N LEU A 215 4.54 -0.01 -2.16
CA LEU A 215 3.48 0.94 -1.87
C LEU A 215 2.08 0.29 -1.88
N LEU A 216 1.91 -0.82 -2.59
CA LEU A 216 0.67 -1.57 -2.62
C LEU A 216 0.36 -2.25 -1.28
N PHE A 217 1.38 -2.61 -0.49
CA PHE A 217 1.15 -3.21 0.83
C PHE A 217 0.42 -2.22 1.75
N PRO A 218 -0.69 -2.65 2.38
CA PRO A 218 -1.38 -1.80 3.33
C PRO A 218 -0.59 -1.76 4.64
N ILE A 219 -0.50 -0.57 5.23
CA ILE A 219 0.13 -0.35 6.54
C ILE A 219 -0.88 0.30 7.47
N SER A 220 -0.76 0.03 8.77
CA SER A 220 -1.65 0.63 9.76
C SER A 220 -1.43 2.14 9.86
N ASP A 221 -2.44 2.88 10.32
CA ASP A 221 -2.33 4.32 10.58
C ASP A 221 -1.23 4.64 11.59
N ASN A 222 -1.04 3.79 12.60
CA ASN A 222 0.03 3.95 13.60
C ASN A 222 1.41 3.86 12.95
N THR A 223 1.57 2.92 12.00
CA THR A 223 2.78 2.79 11.21
C THR A 223 3.00 4.03 10.34
N LEU A 224 1.96 4.54 9.68
CA LEU A 224 2.07 5.76 8.87
C LEU A 224 2.45 6.99 9.71
N LYS A 225 1.84 7.17 10.89
CA LYS A 225 2.21 8.22 11.85
C LYS A 225 3.66 8.10 12.30
N SER A 226 4.14 6.87 12.52
CA SER A 226 5.55 6.62 12.85
C SER A 226 6.49 7.00 11.69
N ILE A 227 6.15 6.63 10.46
CA ILE A 227 6.89 7.04 9.25
C ILE A 227 6.94 8.56 9.15
N TYR A 228 5.80 9.23 9.34
CA TYR A 228 5.72 10.69 9.31
C TYR A 228 6.68 11.31 10.31
N LYS A 229 6.56 10.98 11.61
CA LYS A 229 7.42 11.49 12.68
C LYS A 229 8.91 11.25 12.45
N GLN A 230 9.28 10.12 11.85
CA GLN A 230 10.68 9.79 11.56
C GLN A 230 11.23 10.52 10.33
N THR A 231 10.38 10.92 9.38
CA THR A 231 10.79 11.50 8.09
C THR A 231 10.76 13.03 8.11
N THR A 232 9.85 13.62 8.89
CA THR A 232 9.76 15.07 9.07
C THR A 232 10.64 15.54 10.22
N ARG A 233 11.22 16.74 10.09
CA ARG A 233 11.83 17.41 11.23
C ARG A 233 10.75 17.70 12.29
N PRO A 234 11.07 17.62 13.60
CA PRO A 234 10.20 18.22 14.61
C PRO A 234 10.04 19.71 14.30
N GLU A 235 8.83 20.22 14.49
CA GLU A 235 8.54 21.65 14.40
C GLU A 235 9.50 22.40 15.33
N PRO A 236 10.14 23.50 14.88
CA PRO A 236 10.96 24.30 15.79
C PRO A 236 10.06 24.82 16.92
N ASP A 237 10.50 24.59 18.16
CA ASP A 237 9.84 25.09 19.36
C ASP A 237 9.61 26.61 19.21
N PRO A 238 8.37 27.12 19.31
CA PRO A 238 8.08 28.55 19.17
C PRO A 238 8.80 29.41 20.22
N ALA A 239 9.42 28.81 21.24
CA ALA A 239 10.26 29.50 22.21
C ALA A 239 11.63 30.00 21.67
N ASN A 240 12.02 29.61 20.44
CA ASN A 240 13.31 30.00 19.83
C ASN A 240 13.19 30.76 18.50
N ALA A 241 12.04 31.40 18.24
CA ALA A 241 11.81 32.26 17.06
C ALA A 241 11.85 33.76 17.42
#